data_AF-A0A4Z2CE58-F1
#
_entry.id   AF-A0A4Z2CE58-F1
#
_cell.length_a   1.000
_cell.length_b   1.000
_cell.length_c   1.000
_cell.angle_alpha   90.00
_cell.angle_beta   90.00
_cell.angle_gamma   90.00
#
_symmetry.space_group_name_H-M   'P 1'
#
loop_
_entity.id
_entity.type
_entity.pdbx_description
1 polymer ?
#
loop_
_entity_poly.entity_id
_entity_poly.type
_entity_poly.pdbx_seq_one_letter_code
_entity_poly.pdbx_strand_id
1 'polypeptide(L)'
;MSNPKGGGMASKERLYELWMLYYTKKDVSYLQQWLEAFVASFERLIDVQSLEPRKLEDCSADVPLLPREVLVLLSTKLWDSAVHLSVGEHSGSTPHPLLLIKFFIIVCRNMENIDTDKTPGFVFETIKLLSFCLDQLKLDRGDQQSLQQVVQYGLVLCESLFDPYQTWRRRLAGEEVSLLERNKYKFSPLGLPEELPALFHECLQESQKIPELLTLRLVHLQGAVISGGKKNGLLSITPDSVEDLFLVLQAWCCQVSAEPKATRLPRLTLQCLTAVIHLLHSSSPAERQVEIKAILDSYFQLLNWNRPLSSECQARQSWEDSLISLQSQMLTAVPEILQCSDRPVLQAVFLNNNCFEHILRLIQNSKLFQSNRREPERDIMCDLTTCLLTEVEVDQVWEKGAESITIHALGVLTAIMSNSPSAKEVFKERIGYSQLFDVLKSQGQPTKRLLQELMNMAVEGEHAHVHHLGISNDQPLLLLLQWLPDLSGQRDLQLLVAQWLAAVCGGSLSVSYSGCGSRHGGCSAAGAFRAPESWTDSVQTPCWASCRSWAP
;
A
#
# COMPACT_ATOMS: atom_id res chain seq x y z
N MET A 1 25.77 33.34 12.23
CA MET A 1 26.68 33.90 11.20
C MET A 1 27.67 32.80 10.90
N SER A 2 27.72 32.13 9.76
CA SER A 2 27.54 32.54 8.37
C SER A 2 27.07 31.34 7.53
N ASN A 3 25.96 31.50 6.81
CA ASN A 3 25.57 30.64 5.68
C ASN A 3 26.65 30.75 4.59
N PRO A 4 27.24 29.65 4.07
CA PRO A 4 27.90 29.71 2.79
C PRO A 4 26.79 29.74 1.72
N LYS A 5 26.71 30.90 1.08
CA LYS A 5 25.86 31.20 -0.08
C LYS A 5 26.29 30.34 -1.27
N GLY A 6 25.31 29.77 -1.97
CA GLY A 6 25.30 29.52 -3.42
C GLY A 6 26.44 28.67 -3.99
N GLY A 7 26.18 27.39 -4.23
CA GLY A 7 26.99 26.56 -5.12
C GLY A 7 26.94 27.12 -6.54
N GLY A 8 27.96 27.88 -6.93
CA GLY A 8 28.16 28.30 -8.30
C GLY A 8 28.52 27.08 -9.16
N MET A 9 27.82 26.92 -10.29
CA MET A 9 28.10 25.89 -11.29
C MET A 9 29.59 25.95 -11.66
N ALA A 10 30.34 24.87 -11.45
CA ALA A 10 31.75 24.85 -11.85
C ALA A 10 31.80 25.02 -13.38
N SER A 11 32.66 25.90 -13.89
CA SER A 11 32.81 26.06 -15.33
C SER A 11 33.26 24.72 -15.95
N LYS A 12 32.75 24.39 -17.14
CA LYS A 12 33.16 23.17 -17.87
C LYS A 12 34.68 23.10 -18.03
N GLU A 13 35.31 24.27 -18.18
CA GLU A 13 36.76 24.46 -18.21
C GLU A 13 37.44 23.98 -16.92
N ARG A 14 36.90 24.35 -15.75
CA ARG A 14 37.45 23.93 -14.45
C ARG A 14 37.39 22.43 -14.23
N LEU A 15 36.27 21.79 -14.60
CA LEU A 15 36.15 20.33 -14.54
C LEU A 15 37.15 19.65 -15.48
N TYR A 16 37.38 20.21 -16.67
CA TYR A 16 38.36 19.70 -17.62
C TYR A 16 39.80 19.84 -17.10
N GLU A 17 40.15 21.00 -16.54
CA GLU A 17 41.46 21.24 -15.91
C GLU A 17 41.77 20.24 -14.80
N LEU A 18 40.84 20.07 -13.85
CA LEU A 18 41.02 19.15 -12.73
C LEU A 18 41.16 17.70 -13.19
N TRP A 19 40.37 17.29 -14.20
CA TRP A 19 40.49 15.97 -14.81
C TRP A 19 41.85 15.76 -15.48
N MET A 20 42.34 16.74 -16.24
CA MET A 20 43.65 16.68 -16.89
C MET A 20 44.80 16.65 -15.88
N LEU A 21 44.71 17.40 -14.79
CA LEU A 21 45.68 17.37 -13.69
C LEU A 21 45.71 16.00 -13.02
N TYR A 22 44.56 15.39 -12.76
CA TYR A 22 44.50 14.01 -12.27
C TYR A 22 45.10 13.03 -13.28
N TYR A 23 44.73 13.12 -14.55
CA TYR A 23 45.21 12.19 -15.57
C TYR A 23 46.74 12.22 -15.73
N THR A 24 47.33 13.41 -15.67
CA THR A 24 48.78 13.65 -15.82
C THR A 24 49.58 13.37 -14.55
N LYS A 25 49.09 13.77 -13.37
CA LYS A 25 49.83 13.65 -12.10
C LYS A 25 49.47 12.40 -11.28
N LYS A 26 48.37 11.72 -11.59
CA LYS A 26 47.80 10.57 -10.86
C LYS A 26 47.57 10.81 -9.36
N ASP A 27 47.42 12.08 -8.96
CA ASP A 27 47.23 12.48 -7.58
C ASP A 27 45.73 12.53 -7.23
N VAL A 28 45.34 11.72 -6.23
CA VAL A 28 43.93 11.51 -5.82
C VAL A 28 43.28 12.79 -5.29
N SER A 29 44.05 13.76 -4.80
CA SER A 29 43.50 15.03 -4.34
C SER A 29 42.79 15.81 -5.46
N TYR A 30 43.32 15.77 -6.68
CA TYR A 30 42.66 16.37 -7.86
C TYR A 30 41.42 15.59 -8.29
N LEU A 31 41.42 14.26 -8.13
CA LEU A 31 40.23 13.44 -8.39
C LEU A 31 39.11 13.76 -7.40
N GLN A 32 39.44 13.92 -6.12
CA GLN A 32 38.48 14.31 -5.10
C GLN A 32 37.91 15.70 -5.38
N GLN A 33 38.75 16.70 -5.66
CA GLN A 33 38.30 18.04 -6.04
C GLN A 33 37.42 18.04 -7.29
N TRP A 34 37.76 17.19 -8.27
CA TRP A 34 36.95 17.02 -9.48
C TRP A 34 35.57 16.44 -9.15
N LEU A 35 35.51 15.38 -8.33
CA LEU A 35 34.26 14.76 -7.90
C LEU A 35 33.39 15.74 -7.09
N GLU A 36 33.98 16.49 -6.17
CA GLU A 36 33.29 17.51 -5.38
C GLU A 36 32.70 18.61 -6.28
N ALA A 37 33.51 19.15 -7.20
CA ALA A 37 33.06 20.17 -8.15
C ALA A 37 31.97 19.65 -9.11
N PHE A 38 32.09 18.39 -9.54
CA PHE A 38 31.09 17.75 -10.41
C PHE A 38 29.77 17.57 -9.67
N VAL A 39 29.79 16.94 -8.49
CA VAL A 39 28.58 16.69 -7.69
C VAL A 39 27.92 18.01 -7.31
N ALA A 40 28.68 19.03 -6.89
CA ALA A 40 28.14 20.35 -6.57
C ALA A 40 27.43 21.02 -7.76
N SER A 41 27.92 20.81 -8.98
CA SER A 41 27.33 21.38 -10.20
C SER A 41 25.97 20.76 -10.56
N PHE A 42 25.71 19.53 -10.09
CA PHE A 42 24.51 18.76 -10.41
C PHE A 42 23.71 18.36 -9.17
N GLU A 43 23.99 18.92 -8.00
CA GLU A 43 23.37 18.50 -6.74
C GLU A 43 21.85 18.64 -6.75
N ARG A 44 21.31 19.63 -7.50
CA ARG A 44 19.87 19.80 -7.74
C ARG A 44 19.17 18.57 -8.35
N LEU A 45 19.94 17.69 -9.01
CA LEU A 45 19.42 16.47 -9.62
C LEU A 45 19.29 15.33 -8.60
N ILE A 46 19.82 15.46 -7.39
CA ILE A 46 19.71 14.43 -6.36
C ILE A 46 18.63 14.86 -5.37
N ASP A 47 17.51 14.12 -5.35
CA ASP A 47 16.48 14.28 -4.34
C ASP A 47 16.37 12.98 -3.55
N VAL A 48 16.94 13.00 -2.35
CA VAL A 48 16.94 11.86 -1.42
C VAL A 48 15.75 11.91 -0.48
N GLN A 49 15.21 13.09 -0.19
CA GLN A 49 14.20 13.26 0.84
C GLN A 49 12.79 12.98 0.30
N SER A 50 12.51 13.31 -0.96
CA SER A 50 11.19 13.04 -1.54
C SER A 50 11.05 11.62 -2.09
N LEU A 51 9.84 11.09 -1.97
CA LEU A 51 9.35 9.89 -2.65
C LEU A 51 8.31 10.21 -3.73
N GLU A 52 8.08 11.49 -3.99
CA GLU A 52 7.13 11.93 -5.02
C GLU A 52 7.69 11.73 -6.43
N PRO A 53 6.82 11.49 -7.43
CA PRO A 53 7.24 11.37 -8.81
C PRO A 53 7.83 12.69 -9.32
N ARG A 54 8.94 12.60 -10.05
CA ARG A 54 9.59 13.76 -10.66
C ARG A 54 9.17 13.88 -12.12
N LYS A 55 9.08 15.12 -12.63
CA LYS A 55 8.88 15.36 -14.07
C LYS A 55 10.08 14.81 -14.86
N LEU A 56 9.80 13.94 -15.83
CA LEU A 56 10.81 13.23 -16.62
C LEU A 56 11.61 14.19 -17.54
N GLU A 57 11.03 15.33 -17.89
CA GLU A 57 11.55 16.29 -18.89
C GLU A 57 12.73 17.14 -18.40
N ASP A 58 13.01 17.19 -17.10
CA ASP A 58 13.92 18.18 -16.51
C ASP A 58 15.41 17.76 -16.40
N CYS A 59 15.83 16.55 -16.86
CA CYS A 59 17.08 15.98 -16.32
C CYS A 59 18.06 15.25 -17.25
N SER A 60 17.74 14.95 -18.52
CA SER A 60 18.67 14.22 -19.39
C SER A 60 19.62 15.12 -20.18
N ALA A 61 19.19 16.32 -20.58
CA ALA A 61 19.95 17.20 -21.48
C ALA A 61 21.19 17.84 -20.83
N ASP A 62 21.22 17.94 -19.50
CA ASP A 62 22.27 18.64 -18.76
C ASP A 62 23.43 17.74 -18.31
N VAL A 63 23.25 16.41 -18.29
CA VAL A 63 24.24 15.46 -17.74
C VAL A 63 25.19 14.97 -18.85
N PRO A 64 26.52 15.13 -18.69
CA PRO A 64 27.48 14.77 -19.72
C PRO A 64 27.59 13.25 -19.93
N LEU A 65 27.90 12.88 -21.18
CA LEU A 65 28.38 11.54 -21.52
C LEU A 65 29.82 11.39 -21.05
N LEU A 66 30.11 10.32 -20.33
CA LEU A 66 31.45 10.05 -19.78
C LEU A 66 32.12 8.85 -20.47
N PRO A 67 33.46 8.88 -20.66
CA PRO A 67 34.19 7.72 -21.14
C PRO A 67 34.03 6.54 -20.18
N ARG A 68 33.91 5.33 -20.72
CA ARG A 68 33.66 4.10 -19.95
C ARG A 68 34.78 3.80 -18.96
N GLU A 69 36.02 4.18 -19.27
CA GLU A 69 37.17 3.99 -18.38
C GLU A 69 37.03 4.77 -17.07
N VAL A 70 36.32 5.90 -17.09
CA VAL A 70 36.05 6.72 -15.90
C VAL A 70 35.14 5.98 -14.92
N LEU A 71 34.09 5.33 -15.45
CA LEU A 71 33.16 4.56 -14.63
C LEU A 71 33.83 3.33 -14.01
N VAL A 72 34.70 2.65 -14.77
CA VAL A 72 35.49 1.51 -14.27
C VAL A 72 36.44 1.96 -13.17
N LEU A 73 37.18 3.05 -13.37
CA LEU A 73 38.09 3.61 -12.38
C LEU A 73 37.36 3.98 -11.08
N LEU A 74 36.24 4.70 -11.18
CA LEU A 74 35.47 5.13 -10.02
C LEU A 74 34.79 3.96 -9.31
N SER A 75 34.43 2.91 -10.05
CA SER A 75 33.95 1.64 -9.47
C SER A 75 35.02 0.99 -8.59
N THR A 76 36.27 0.93 -9.06
CA THR A 76 37.38 0.39 -8.26
C THR A 76 37.62 1.26 -7.01
N LYS A 77 37.47 2.59 -7.12
CA LYS A 77 37.59 3.48 -5.97
C LYS A 77 36.44 3.36 -4.96
N LEU A 78 35.24 3.01 -5.41
CA LEU A 78 34.13 2.72 -4.51
C LEU A 78 34.44 1.48 -3.66
N TRP A 79 34.96 0.43 -4.28
CA TRP A 79 35.42 -0.78 -3.59
C TRP A 79 36.52 -0.47 -2.56
N ASP A 80 37.59 0.23 -2.97
CA ASP A 80 38.69 0.61 -2.07
C ASP A 80 38.16 1.41 -0.86
N SER A 81 37.19 2.31 -1.08
CA SER A 81 36.62 3.15 -0.02
C SER A 81 35.74 2.38 0.98
N ALA A 82 35.06 1.32 0.54
CA ALA A 82 34.23 0.48 1.39
C ALA A 82 35.07 -0.28 2.44
N VAL A 83 36.29 -0.70 2.06
CA VAL A 83 37.24 -1.35 2.97
C VAL A 83 37.70 -0.38 4.07
N HIS A 84 37.90 0.89 3.76
CA HIS A 84 38.36 1.90 4.74
C HIS A 84 37.29 2.35 5.74
N LEU A 85 35.99 2.27 5.40
CA LEU A 85 34.90 2.49 6.36
C LEU A 85 34.94 1.47 7.52
N SER A 86 35.53 0.29 7.32
CA SER A 86 35.62 -0.77 8.34
C SER A 86 36.76 -0.60 9.36
N VAL A 87 37.79 0.19 9.04
CA VAL A 87 39.03 0.29 9.86
C VAL A 87 39.12 1.60 10.65
N GLY A 88 38.23 2.57 10.39
CA GLY A 88 38.23 3.86 11.13
C GLY A 88 39.43 4.77 10.82
N GLU A 89 40.28 4.39 9.87
CA GLU A 89 41.40 5.21 9.41
C GLU A 89 41.05 5.92 8.10
N HIS A 90 40.81 7.24 8.20
CA HIS A 90 40.79 8.13 7.04
C HIS A 90 42.20 8.24 6.46
N SER A 91 42.64 7.25 5.68
CA SER A 91 43.78 7.48 4.80
C SER A 91 43.34 8.48 3.72
N GLY A 92 44.01 9.62 3.58
CA GLY A 92 43.68 10.69 2.62
C GLY A 92 43.87 10.30 1.14
N SER A 93 43.76 9.01 0.81
CA SER A 93 44.07 8.40 -0.48
C SER A 93 42.85 7.90 -1.25
N THR A 94 41.65 7.87 -0.65
CA THR A 94 40.42 7.42 -1.32
C THR A 94 39.27 8.42 -1.12
N PRO A 95 38.51 8.77 -2.18
CA PRO A 95 37.36 9.65 -2.05
C PRO A 95 36.26 8.99 -1.22
N HIS A 96 35.53 9.80 -0.44
CA HIS A 96 34.47 9.30 0.45
C HIS A 96 33.38 8.56 -0.36
N PRO A 97 32.89 7.39 0.10
CA PRO A 97 31.94 6.56 -0.65
C PRO A 97 30.63 7.30 -0.98
N LEU A 98 30.14 8.14 -0.08
CA LEU A 98 28.98 9.00 -0.33
C LEU A 98 29.16 9.90 -1.57
N LEU A 99 30.34 10.45 -1.78
CA LEU A 99 30.62 11.33 -2.92
C LEU A 99 30.58 10.54 -4.23
N LEU A 100 31.11 9.32 -4.23
CA LEU A 100 31.05 8.41 -5.38
C LEU A 100 29.61 7.98 -5.68
N ILE A 101 28.81 7.66 -4.66
CA ILE A 101 27.39 7.33 -4.87
C ILE A 101 26.64 8.54 -5.46
N LYS A 102 26.83 9.74 -4.90
CA LYS A 102 26.24 10.98 -5.45
C LYS A 102 26.61 11.16 -6.92
N PHE A 103 27.87 10.97 -7.26
CA PHE A 103 28.34 11.01 -8.64
C PHE A 103 27.62 10.00 -9.53
N PHE A 104 27.53 8.72 -9.11
CA PHE A 104 26.85 7.70 -9.89
C PHE A 104 25.36 7.98 -10.06
N ILE A 105 24.66 8.52 -9.05
CA ILE A 105 23.25 8.93 -9.18
C ILE A 105 23.11 9.92 -10.33
N ILE A 106 23.96 10.96 -10.36
CA ILE A 106 23.92 11.99 -11.39
C ILE A 106 24.17 11.40 -12.78
N VAL A 107 25.23 10.59 -12.93
CA VAL A 107 25.64 10.05 -14.23
C VAL A 107 24.61 9.06 -14.77
N CYS A 108 24.01 8.24 -13.89
CA CYS A 108 22.98 7.27 -14.26
C CYS A 108 21.68 7.93 -14.72
N ARG A 109 21.44 9.22 -14.45
CA ARG A 109 20.29 9.94 -15.01
C ARG A 109 20.35 10.06 -16.53
N ASN A 110 21.56 10.06 -17.10
CA ASN A 110 21.74 9.88 -18.53
C ASN A 110 22.02 8.40 -18.81
N MET A 111 20.96 7.66 -19.14
CA MET A 111 21.01 6.21 -19.37
C MET A 111 21.95 5.80 -20.51
N GLU A 112 22.36 6.71 -21.40
CA GLU A 112 23.38 6.44 -22.43
C GLU A 112 24.77 6.15 -21.83
N ASN A 113 25.00 6.54 -20.57
CA ASN A 113 26.21 6.18 -19.83
C ASN A 113 26.20 4.73 -19.30
N ILE A 114 25.05 4.05 -19.33
CA ILE A 114 24.89 2.70 -18.79
C ILE A 114 24.86 1.71 -19.95
N ASP A 115 25.70 0.69 -19.86
CA ASP A 115 25.61 -0.47 -20.73
C ASP A 115 24.54 -1.42 -20.18
N THR A 116 23.43 -1.59 -20.92
CA THR A 116 22.35 -2.49 -20.50
C THR A 116 22.71 -3.97 -20.68
N ASP A 117 23.70 -4.28 -21.53
CA ASP A 117 24.09 -5.66 -21.83
C ASP A 117 25.03 -6.24 -20.77
N LYS A 118 25.69 -5.38 -19.99
CA LYS A 118 26.61 -5.77 -18.93
C LYS A 118 26.39 -4.94 -17.68
N THR A 119 26.07 -5.60 -16.57
CA THR A 119 25.96 -4.95 -15.26
C THR A 119 27.25 -4.21 -14.92
N PRO A 120 27.22 -2.87 -14.75
CA PRO A 120 28.41 -2.10 -14.41
C PRO A 120 28.98 -2.52 -13.06
N GLY A 121 30.31 -2.56 -12.93
CA GLY A 121 30.99 -2.98 -11.70
C GLY A 121 30.52 -2.23 -10.45
N PHE A 122 30.22 -0.93 -10.58
CA PHE A 122 29.82 -0.10 -9.44
C PHE A 122 28.50 -0.55 -8.82
N VAL A 123 27.65 -1.28 -9.55
CA VAL A 123 26.38 -1.80 -9.03
C VAL A 123 26.65 -2.86 -7.97
N PHE A 124 27.52 -3.83 -8.26
CA PHE A 124 27.92 -4.85 -7.29
C PHE A 124 28.59 -4.23 -6.08
N GLU A 125 29.49 -3.26 -6.29
CA GLU A 125 30.18 -2.61 -5.17
C GLU A 125 29.24 -1.71 -4.35
N THR A 126 28.20 -1.14 -4.96
CA THR A 126 27.14 -0.43 -4.23
C THR A 126 26.34 -1.41 -3.37
N ILE A 127 25.93 -2.57 -3.91
CA ILE A 127 25.17 -3.58 -3.15
C ILE A 127 25.98 -4.10 -1.95
N LYS A 128 27.27 -4.40 -2.14
CA LYS A 128 28.16 -4.82 -1.04
C LYS A 128 28.34 -3.72 0.00
N LEU A 129 28.50 -2.46 -0.42
CA LEU A 129 28.59 -1.33 0.49
C LEU A 129 27.28 -1.15 1.28
N LEU A 130 26.13 -1.32 0.64
CA LEU A 130 24.81 -1.27 1.30
C LEU A 130 24.67 -2.36 2.35
N SER A 131 25.00 -3.62 2.01
CA SER A 131 25.03 -4.75 2.95
C SER A 131 25.91 -4.44 4.16
N PHE A 132 27.15 -4.00 3.92
CA PHE A 132 28.08 -3.62 5.00
C PHE A 132 27.52 -2.50 5.89
N CYS A 133 27.02 -1.41 5.31
CA CYS A 133 26.48 -0.29 6.08
C CYS A 133 25.25 -0.71 6.89
N LEU A 134 24.34 -1.51 6.31
CA LEU A 134 23.16 -2.01 6.99
C LEU A 134 23.52 -2.93 8.15
N ASP A 135 24.53 -3.79 8.00
CA ASP A 135 25.02 -4.65 9.08
C ASP A 135 25.68 -3.85 10.21
N GLN A 136 26.44 -2.79 9.89
CA GLN A 136 26.98 -1.89 10.93
C GLN A 136 25.87 -1.14 11.68
N LEU A 137 24.80 -0.74 10.98
CA LEU A 137 23.62 -0.13 11.60
C LEU A 137 22.91 -1.12 12.53
N LYS A 138 22.72 -2.38 12.12
CA LYS A 138 22.13 -3.44 12.96
C LYS A 138 22.93 -3.71 14.24
N LEU A 139 24.25 -3.49 14.20
CA LEU A 139 25.17 -3.71 15.32
C LEU A 139 25.41 -2.45 16.17
N ASP A 140 24.77 -1.32 15.85
CA ASP A 140 25.00 0.00 16.46
C ASP A 140 26.49 0.43 16.48
N ARG A 141 27.25 0.04 15.45
CA ARG A 141 28.68 0.34 15.32
C ARG A 141 28.94 1.45 14.31
N GLY A 142 29.89 2.33 14.63
CA GLY A 142 30.29 3.46 13.77
C GLY A 142 29.36 4.68 13.88
N ASP A 143 29.56 5.64 12.99
CA ASP A 143 28.74 6.85 12.94
C ASP A 143 27.41 6.57 12.21
N GLN A 144 26.35 6.41 13.01
CA GLN A 144 25.01 6.05 12.54
C GLN A 144 24.46 7.04 11.50
N GLN A 145 24.77 8.34 11.62
CA GLN A 145 24.21 9.33 10.70
C GLN A 145 24.86 9.24 9.31
N SER A 146 26.18 9.13 9.22
CA SER A 146 26.87 8.98 7.94
C SER A 146 26.55 7.64 7.26
N LEU A 147 26.46 6.56 8.02
CA LEU A 147 26.03 5.25 7.51
C LEU A 147 24.61 5.29 6.93
N GLN A 148 23.66 5.88 7.66
CA GLN A 148 22.29 6.05 7.14
C GLN A 148 22.26 6.89 5.87
N GLN A 149 23.07 7.95 5.76
CA GLN A 149 23.16 8.73 4.53
C GLN A 149 23.70 7.91 3.37
N VAL A 150 24.79 7.15 3.55
CA VAL A 150 25.33 6.27 2.50
C VAL A 150 24.27 5.29 2.01
N VAL A 151 23.52 4.68 2.93
CA VAL A 151 22.41 3.77 2.57
C VAL A 151 21.32 4.49 1.79
N GLN A 152 20.82 5.63 2.27
CA GLN A 152 19.76 6.38 1.59
C GLN A 152 20.13 6.74 0.15
N TYR A 153 21.35 7.26 -0.06
CA TYR A 153 21.82 7.61 -1.40
C TYR A 153 22.04 6.35 -2.26
N GLY A 154 22.57 5.26 -1.69
CA GLY A 154 22.75 4.01 -2.42
C GLY A 154 21.42 3.40 -2.88
N LEU A 155 20.36 3.48 -2.07
CA LEU A 155 19.02 3.05 -2.47
C LEU A 155 18.44 3.92 -3.61
N VAL A 156 18.69 5.23 -3.61
CA VAL A 156 18.31 6.13 -4.72
C VAL A 156 19.07 5.80 -6.01
N LEU A 157 20.34 5.41 -5.91
CA LEU A 157 21.12 4.93 -7.05
C LEU A 157 20.50 3.66 -7.63
N CYS A 158 20.20 2.67 -6.80
CA CYS A 158 19.52 1.44 -7.24
C CYS A 158 18.16 1.74 -7.89
N GLU A 159 17.35 2.62 -7.29
CA GLU A 159 16.05 3.03 -7.86
C GLU A 159 16.22 3.60 -9.27
N SER A 160 17.23 4.46 -9.46
CA SER A 160 17.52 5.10 -10.75
C SER A 160 17.92 4.10 -11.85
N LEU A 161 18.51 2.96 -11.46
CA LEU A 161 18.95 1.90 -12.37
C LEU A 161 17.82 0.94 -12.75
N PHE A 162 16.98 0.59 -11.77
CA PHE A 162 15.96 -0.46 -11.93
C PHE A 162 14.55 0.07 -12.24
N ASP A 163 14.26 1.34 -11.96
CA ASP A 163 13.04 2.05 -12.35
C ASP A 163 13.37 3.47 -12.89
N PRO A 164 14.07 3.58 -14.04
CA PRO A 164 14.56 4.86 -14.56
C PRO A 164 13.44 5.88 -14.86
N TYR A 165 12.23 5.40 -15.14
CA TYR A 165 11.06 6.25 -15.42
C TYR A 165 10.16 6.48 -14.19
N GLN A 166 10.59 6.05 -12.99
CA GLN A 166 9.85 6.22 -11.73
C GLN A 166 8.41 5.72 -11.83
N THR A 167 8.21 4.61 -12.53
CA THR A 167 6.89 3.99 -12.72
C THR A 167 6.23 3.66 -11.39
N TRP A 168 7.03 3.30 -10.38
CA TRP A 168 6.53 3.04 -9.04
C TRP A 168 6.04 4.30 -8.34
N ARG A 169 6.82 5.39 -8.34
CA ARG A 169 6.38 6.67 -7.73
C ARG A 169 5.12 7.22 -8.40
N ARG A 170 5.04 7.11 -9.72
CA ARG A 170 3.85 7.52 -10.50
C ARG A 170 2.62 6.69 -10.12
N ARG A 171 2.78 5.37 -9.98
CA ARG A 171 1.73 4.48 -9.48
C ARG A 171 1.27 4.87 -8.08
N LEU A 172 2.21 5.17 -7.17
CA LEU A 172 1.88 5.62 -5.80
C LEU A 172 1.13 6.96 -5.78
N ALA A 173 1.36 7.82 -6.76
CA ALA A 173 0.63 9.08 -6.95
C ALA A 173 -0.73 8.91 -7.65
N GLY A 174 -1.12 7.68 -8.02
CA GLY A 174 -2.39 7.38 -8.70
C GLY A 174 -2.33 7.51 -10.23
N GLU A 175 -1.14 7.64 -10.82
CA GLU A 175 -0.98 7.64 -12.27
C GLU A 175 -0.87 6.21 -12.83
N GLU A 176 -1.75 5.85 -13.77
CA GLU A 176 -1.68 4.57 -14.47
C GLU A 176 -0.70 4.64 -15.65
N VAL A 177 0.47 4.02 -15.50
CA VAL A 177 1.46 3.88 -16.58
C VAL A 177 1.09 2.70 -17.48
N SER A 178 0.46 3.00 -18.61
CA SER A 178 0.00 1.99 -19.58
C SER A 178 1.15 1.19 -20.21
N LEU A 179 0.88 -0.04 -20.65
CA LEU A 179 1.84 -0.85 -21.41
C LEU A 179 2.28 -0.15 -22.71
N LEU A 180 1.38 0.59 -23.35
CA LEU A 180 1.66 1.36 -24.56
C LEU A 180 2.68 2.48 -24.31
N GLU A 181 2.63 3.11 -23.14
CA GLU A 181 3.62 4.11 -22.73
C GLU A 181 4.97 3.44 -22.46
N ARG A 182 4.97 2.32 -21.74
CA ARG A 182 6.21 1.55 -21.48
C ARG A 182 6.92 1.13 -22.75
N ASN A 183 6.17 0.78 -23.80
CA ASN A 183 6.74 0.40 -25.10
C ASN A 183 7.38 1.58 -25.86
N LYS A 184 7.11 2.83 -25.48
CA LYS A 184 7.71 4.03 -26.09
C LYS A 184 9.01 4.45 -25.41
N TYR A 185 9.38 3.83 -24.29
CA TYR A 185 10.58 4.16 -23.55
C TYR A 185 11.85 3.85 -24.35
N LYS A 186 12.73 4.86 -24.45
CA LYS A 186 13.98 4.77 -25.24
C LYS A 186 14.98 3.77 -24.64
N PHE A 187 15.03 3.69 -23.32
CA PHE A 187 15.95 2.84 -22.56
C PHE A 187 15.18 1.83 -21.72
N SER A 188 15.70 0.61 -21.59
CA SER A 188 15.23 -0.40 -20.65
C SER A 188 15.91 -0.24 -19.29
N PRO A 189 15.28 -0.68 -18.18
CA PRO A 189 15.96 -0.78 -16.89
C PRO A 189 17.14 -1.75 -16.97
N LEU A 190 18.14 -1.56 -16.10
CA LEU A 190 19.29 -2.45 -16.01
C LEU A 190 18.84 -3.85 -15.55
N GLY A 191 19.45 -4.91 -16.07
CA GLY A 191 19.17 -6.28 -15.61
C GLY A 191 19.43 -6.46 -14.12
N LEU A 192 18.49 -7.10 -13.41
CA LEU A 192 18.56 -7.30 -11.97
C LEU A 192 19.68 -8.31 -11.59
N PRO A 193 20.70 -7.92 -10.82
CA PRO A 193 21.70 -8.85 -10.27
C PRO A 193 21.11 -9.67 -9.10
N GLU A 194 21.57 -10.91 -8.94
CA GLU A 194 21.06 -11.84 -7.90
C GLU A 194 21.36 -11.36 -6.47
N GLU A 195 22.39 -10.53 -6.30
CA GLU A 195 22.80 -9.95 -5.03
C GLU A 195 21.78 -8.95 -4.47
N LEU A 196 20.93 -8.34 -5.32
CA LEU A 196 19.94 -7.37 -4.85
C LEU A 196 18.73 -8.05 -4.15
N PRO A 197 18.10 -9.10 -4.72
CA PRO A 197 17.14 -9.90 -3.97
C PRO A 197 17.69 -10.47 -2.67
N ALA A 198 18.94 -10.95 -2.66
CA ALA A 198 19.59 -11.44 -1.44
C ALA A 198 19.71 -10.35 -0.38
N LEU A 199 20.11 -9.13 -0.77
CA LEU A 199 20.15 -7.97 0.12
C LEU A 199 18.78 -7.67 0.73
N PHE A 200 17.69 -7.71 -0.06
CA PHE A 200 16.35 -7.49 0.47
C PHE A 200 16.01 -8.52 1.55
N HIS A 201 16.29 -9.79 1.29
CA HIS A 201 16.01 -10.86 2.25
C HIS A 201 16.75 -10.68 3.57
N GLU A 202 18.07 -10.47 3.52
CA GLU A 202 18.90 -10.26 4.71
C GLU A 202 18.52 -9.02 5.52
N CYS A 203 17.95 -7.99 4.88
CA CYS A 203 17.60 -6.74 5.54
C CYS A 203 16.18 -6.74 6.09
N LEU A 204 15.21 -7.26 5.34
CA LEU A 204 13.80 -7.20 5.71
C LEU A 204 13.42 -8.26 6.75
N GLN A 205 14.10 -9.42 6.76
CA GLN A 205 13.92 -10.45 7.79
C GLN A 205 14.18 -9.91 9.20
N GLU A 206 15.18 -9.02 9.36
CA GLU A 206 15.51 -8.37 10.62
C GLU A 206 15.13 -6.88 10.65
N SER A 207 14.03 -6.51 9.98
CA SER A 207 13.58 -5.11 9.83
C SER A 207 13.42 -4.32 11.13
N GLN A 208 13.27 -4.99 12.27
CA GLN A 208 13.19 -4.36 13.61
C GLN A 208 14.52 -3.75 14.09
N LYS A 209 15.65 -4.23 13.57
CA LYS A 209 17.00 -3.77 13.94
C LYS A 209 17.48 -2.59 13.10
N ILE A 210 16.71 -2.19 12.09
CA ILE A 210 17.05 -1.13 11.14
C ILE A 210 16.09 0.05 11.38
N PRO A 211 16.53 1.31 11.27
CA PRO A 211 15.65 2.47 11.34
C PRO A 211 14.46 2.38 10.37
N GLU A 212 13.25 2.71 10.85
CA GLU A 212 12.00 2.59 10.07
C GLU A 212 12.06 3.29 8.71
N LEU A 213 12.72 4.46 8.64
CA LEU A 213 12.90 5.21 7.39
C LEU A 213 13.66 4.41 6.33
N LEU A 214 14.68 3.64 6.74
CA LEU A 214 15.45 2.81 5.82
C LEU A 214 14.66 1.57 5.40
N THR A 215 13.93 0.94 6.32
CA THR A 215 13.00 -0.16 5.99
C THR A 215 11.96 0.31 4.97
N LEU A 216 11.40 1.50 5.15
CA LEU A 216 10.48 2.12 4.19
C LEU A 216 11.13 2.33 2.82
N ARG A 217 12.39 2.78 2.78
CA ARG A 217 13.14 2.97 1.51
C ARG A 217 13.51 1.65 0.83
N LEU A 218 13.77 0.59 1.59
CA LEU A 218 14.02 -0.76 1.06
C LEU A 218 12.75 -1.32 0.41
N VAL A 219 11.61 -1.26 1.10
CA VAL A 219 10.31 -1.67 0.53
C VAL A 219 9.97 -0.82 -0.69
N HIS A 220 10.25 0.48 -0.65
CA HIS A 220 10.08 1.35 -1.81
C HIS A 220 10.92 0.90 -3.00
N LEU A 221 12.19 0.57 -2.79
CA LEU A 221 13.08 0.07 -3.84
C LEU A 221 12.59 -1.26 -4.40
N GLN A 222 12.11 -2.18 -3.56
CA GLN A 222 11.53 -3.45 -4.03
C GLN A 222 10.31 -3.19 -4.94
N GLY A 223 9.41 -2.28 -4.54
CA GLY A 223 8.28 -1.84 -5.38
C GLY A 223 8.71 -1.19 -6.70
N ALA A 224 9.81 -0.43 -6.68
CA ALA A 224 10.44 0.14 -7.87
C ALA A 224 10.98 -0.92 -8.82
N VAL A 225 11.73 -1.90 -8.32
CA VAL A 225 12.25 -3.04 -9.11
C VAL A 225 11.11 -3.83 -9.76
N ILE A 226 10.03 -4.09 -9.01
CA ILE A 226 8.84 -4.80 -9.50
C ILE A 226 8.13 -4.01 -10.61
N SER A 227 7.98 -2.70 -10.42
CA SER A 227 7.21 -1.86 -11.35
C SER A 227 8.00 -1.45 -12.59
N GLY A 228 9.32 -1.29 -12.46
CA GLY A 228 10.21 -0.74 -13.48
C GLY A 228 10.39 -1.62 -14.71
N GLY A 229 10.31 -2.95 -14.57
CA GLY A 229 10.38 -3.85 -15.72
C GLY A 229 9.88 -5.27 -15.42
N LYS A 230 9.11 -5.87 -16.34
CA LYS A 230 8.50 -7.21 -16.16
C LYS A 230 9.54 -8.28 -15.81
N LYS A 231 10.65 -8.33 -16.54
CA LYS A 231 11.72 -9.33 -16.33
C LYS A 231 12.35 -9.21 -14.93
N ASN A 232 12.73 -8.00 -14.54
CA ASN A 232 13.32 -7.75 -13.22
C ASN A 232 12.33 -8.03 -12.09
N GLY A 233 11.08 -7.61 -12.24
CA GLY A 233 10.06 -7.87 -11.24
C GLY A 233 9.82 -9.37 -11.02
N LEU A 234 9.74 -10.17 -12.09
CA LEU A 234 9.58 -11.62 -11.97
C LEU A 234 10.80 -12.32 -11.35
N LEU A 235 12.02 -11.81 -11.58
CA LEU A 235 13.22 -12.30 -10.91
C LEU A 235 13.25 -11.92 -9.43
N SER A 236 12.78 -10.71 -9.10
CA SER A 236 12.74 -10.19 -7.73
C SER A 236 11.64 -10.82 -6.87
N ILE A 237 10.57 -11.35 -7.48
CA ILE A 237 9.48 -12.01 -6.75
C ILE A 237 9.87 -13.47 -6.52
N THR A 238 10.44 -13.72 -5.34
CA THR A 238 10.74 -15.06 -4.81
C THR A 238 9.84 -15.37 -3.61
N PRO A 239 9.70 -16.66 -3.21
CA PRO A 239 8.97 -17.01 -1.99
C PRO A 239 9.46 -16.23 -0.76
N ASP A 240 10.78 -16.15 -0.59
CA ASP A 240 11.43 -15.41 0.50
C ASP A 240 11.06 -13.93 0.47
N SER A 241 11.12 -13.29 -0.70
CA SER A 241 10.80 -11.85 -0.84
C SER A 241 9.36 -11.52 -0.46
N VAL A 242 8.43 -12.46 -0.63
CA VAL A 242 7.02 -12.29 -0.25
C VAL A 242 6.86 -12.50 1.24
N GLU A 243 7.53 -13.51 1.81
CA GLU A 243 7.57 -13.74 3.26
C GLU A 243 8.14 -12.53 4.00
N ASP A 244 9.23 -11.95 3.48
CA ASP A 244 9.86 -10.74 4.03
C ASP A 244 8.90 -9.56 4.13
N LEU A 245 8.07 -9.33 3.10
CA LEU A 245 7.05 -8.27 3.12
C LEU A 245 6.00 -8.52 4.23
N PHE A 246 5.58 -9.78 4.42
CA PHE A 246 4.68 -10.13 5.51
C PHE A 246 5.34 -10.00 6.89
N LEU A 247 6.62 -10.35 7.01
CA LEU A 247 7.40 -10.15 8.24
C LEU A 247 7.52 -8.67 8.61
N VAL A 248 7.70 -7.78 7.63
CA VAL A 248 7.71 -6.33 7.86
C VAL A 248 6.36 -5.85 8.43
N LEU A 249 5.23 -6.32 7.90
CA LEU A 249 3.90 -6.00 8.43
C LEU A 249 3.73 -6.51 9.87
N GLN A 250 4.15 -7.75 10.13
CA GLN A 250 4.10 -8.35 11.47
C GLN A 250 5.00 -7.62 12.48
N ALA A 251 6.21 -7.26 12.06
CA ALA A 251 7.19 -6.52 12.85
C ALA A 251 6.65 -5.13 13.24
N TRP A 252 6.06 -4.41 12.28
CA TRP A 252 5.42 -3.11 12.53
C TRP A 252 4.28 -3.23 13.56
N CYS A 253 3.46 -4.29 13.48
CA CYS A 253 2.43 -4.54 14.49
C CYS A 253 3.02 -4.80 15.88
N CYS A 254 4.08 -5.61 15.98
CA CYS A 254 4.65 -6.06 17.25
C CYS A 254 5.54 -5.01 17.95
N GLN A 255 6.04 -3.99 17.26
CA GLN A 255 6.86 -2.95 17.87
C GLN A 255 6.10 -2.16 18.94
N VAL A 256 6.70 -1.90 20.10
CA VAL A 256 6.09 -1.07 21.14
C VAL A 256 6.52 0.37 20.92
N SER A 257 5.56 1.29 20.77
CA SER A 257 5.81 2.73 20.62
C SER A 257 4.94 3.52 21.58
N ALA A 258 5.49 4.59 22.16
CA ALA A 258 4.77 5.54 23.00
C ALA A 258 3.98 6.58 22.19
N GLU A 259 4.35 6.80 20.92
CA GLU A 259 3.69 7.69 19.97
C GLU A 259 2.85 6.90 18.95
N PRO A 260 1.79 7.51 18.37
CA PRO A 260 1.02 6.88 17.30
C PRO A 260 1.93 6.53 16.12
N LYS A 261 2.00 5.24 15.79
CA LYS A 261 2.87 4.73 14.74
C LYS A 261 2.50 5.33 13.38
N ALA A 262 3.52 5.71 12.61
CA ALA A 262 3.31 6.11 11.24
C ALA A 262 2.73 4.94 10.42
N THR A 263 1.64 5.19 9.71
CA THR A 263 0.95 4.21 8.85
C THR A 263 1.57 4.09 7.47
N ARG A 264 2.66 4.83 7.20
CA ARG A 264 3.30 4.91 5.89
C ARG A 264 3.96 3.61 5.47
N LEU A 265 4.65 2.94 6.40
CA LEU A 265 5.33 1.67 6.14
C LEU A 265 4.34 0.55 5.76
N PRO A 266 3.32 0.21 6.58
CA PRO A 266 2.38 -0.85 6.22
C PRO A 266 1.59 -0.54 4.94
N ARG A 267 1.19 0.72 4.72
CA ARG A 267 0.55 1.13 3.46
C ARG A 267 1.46 0.88 2.24
N LEU A 268 2.72 1.27 2.30
CA LEU A 268 3.67 1.06 1.20
C LEU A 268 3.93 -0.43 0.96
N THR A 269 4.06 -1.22 2.01
CA THR A 269 4.23 -2.68 1.92
C THR A 269 3.01 -3.35 1.27
N LEU A 270 1.79 -2.94 1.61
CA LEU A 270 0.56 -3.43 0.99
C LEU A 270 0.44 -3.02 -0.49
N GLN A 271 0.85 -1.79 -0.82
CA GLN A 271 0.94 -1.35 -2.22
C GLN A 271 1.98 -2.16 -2.99
N CYS A 272 3.10 -2.53 -2.35
CA CYS A 272 4.12 -3.40 -2.94
C CYS A 272 3.56 -4.81 -3.20
N LEU A 273 2.87 -5.41 -2.23
CA LEU A 273 2.17 -6.69 -2.40
C LEU A 273 1.12 -6.64 -3.52
N THR A 274 0.40 -5.52 -3.63
CA THR A 274 -0.54 -5.28 -4.75
C THR A 274 0.19 -5.24 -6.09
N ALA A 275 1.38 -4.64 -6.15
CA ALA A 275 2.23 -4.66 -7.34
C ALA A 275 2.73 -6.07 -7.69
N VAL A 276 3.13 -6.86 -6.69
CA VAL A 276 3.50 -8.28 -6.85
C VAL A 276 2.35 -9.06 -7.47
N ILE A 277 1.14 -8.98 -6.90
CA ILE A 277 -0.03 -9.71 -7.39
C ILE A 277 -0.38 -9.28 -8.82
N HIS A 278 -0.37 -7.98 -9.13
CA HIS A 278 -0.68 -7.50 -10.47
C HIS A 278 0.36 -7.96 -11.51
N LEU A 279 1.66 -7.97 -11.15
CA LEU A 279 2.70 -8.45 -12.04
C LEU A 279 2.58 -9.96 -12.30
N LEU A 280 2.36 -10.76 -11.24
CA LEU A 280 2.15 -12.20 -11.39
C LEU A 280 0.92 -12.49 -12.24
N HIS A 281 -0.19 -11.79 -11.99
CA HIS A 281 -1.45 -11.97 -12.72
C HIS A 281 -1.30 -11.70 -14.22
N SER A 282 -0.61 -10.62 -14.58
CA SER A 282 -0.33 -10.26 -15.99
C SER A 282 0.73 -11.14 -16.66
N SER A 283 1.45 -11.98 -15.91
CA SER A 283 2.52 -12.85 -16.41
C SER A 283 2.02 -14.28 -16.63
N SER A 284 2.70 -15.05 -17.48
CA SER A 284 2.31 -16.44 -17.72
C SER A 284 2.72 -17.34 -16.53
N PRO A 285 1.95 -18.40 -16.18
CA PRO A 285 2.27 -19.27 -15.05
C PRO A 285 3.68 -19.89 -15.11
N ALA A 286 4.20 -20.17 -16.30
CA ALA A 286 5.55 -20.74 -16.48
C ALA A 286 6.69 -19.77 -16.13
N GLU A 287 6.43 -18.46 -16.13
CA GLU A 287 7.41 -17.43 -15.78
C GLU A 287 7.39 -17.10 -14.28
N ARG A 288 6.41 -17.61 -13.52
CA ARG A 288 6.20 -17.27 -12.11
C ARG A 288 7.02 -18.19 -11.21
N GLN A 289 7.66 -17.62 -10.20
CA GLN A 289 8.29 -18.38 -9.12
C GLN A 289 7.32 -18.62 -7.94
N VAL A 290 6.28 -17.80 -7.84
CA VAL A 290 5.32 -17.80 -6.73
C VAL A 290 3.90 -17.80 -7.29
N GLU A 291 3.04 -18.63 -6.72
CA GLU A 291 1.62 -18.67 -7.04
C GLU A 291 0.85 -17.60 -6.28
N ILE A 292 -0.06 -16.90 -6.96
CA ILE A 292 -0.92 -15.86 -6.35
C ILE A 292 -1.72 -16.44 -5.17
N LYS A 293 -2.10 -17.72 -5.27
CA LYS A 293 -2.79 -18.45 -4.20
C LYS A 293 -2.03 -18.41 -2.88
N ALA A 294 -0.73 -18.74 -2.91
CA ALA A 294 0.10 -18.78 -1.71
C ALA A 294 0.23 -17.40 -1.05
N ILE A 295 0.32 -16.34 -1.86
CA ILE A 295 0.37 -14.96 -1.36
C ILE A 295 -0.94 -14.60 -0.64
N LEU A 296 -2.09 -14.94 -1.22
CA LEU A 296 -3.40 -14.70 -0.60
C LEU A 296 -3.60 -15.55 0.67
N ASP A 297 -3.10 -16.78 0.70
CA ASP A 297 -3.13 -17.62 1.90
C ASP A 297 -2.36 -16.93 3.05
N SER A 298 -1.13 -16.47 2.82
CA SER A 298 -0.35 -15.70 3.81
C SER A 298 -1.04 -14.37 4.18
N TYR A 299 -1.66 -13.70 3.21
CA TYR A 299 -2.41 -12.47 3.43
C TYR A 299 -3.59 -12.67 4.39
N PHE A 300 -4.42 -13.69 4.15
CA PHE A 300 -5.57 -13.98 5.00
C PHE A 300 -5.21 -14.59 6.34
N GLN A 301 -4.07 -15.29 6.43
CA GLN A 301 -3.47 -15.74 7.69
C GLN A 301 -3.05 -14.54 8.55
N LEU A 302 -2.34 -13.56 7.97
CA LEU A 302 -1.98 -12.34 8.68
C LEU A 302 -3.20 -11.48 9.05
N LEU A 303 -4.18 -11.38 8.16
CA LEU A 303 -5.42 -10.64 8.43
C LEU A 303 -6.17 -11.21 9.64
N ASN A 304 -6.22 -12.54 9.77
CA ASN A 304 -6.83 -13.25 10.90
C ASN A 304 -5.84 -13.57 12.02
N TRP A 305 -4.68 -12.91 12.05
CA TRP A 305 -3.66 -13.17 13.04
C TRP A 305 -4.12 -12.78 14.44
N ASN A 306 -4.11 -13.76 15.35
CA ASN A 306 -4.43 -13.56 16.75
C ASN A 306 -3.23 -14.05 17.58
N ARG A 307 -2.52 -13.13 18.24
CA ARG A 307 -1.40 -13.50 19.13
C ARG A 307 -1.95 -14.23 20.36
N PRO A 308 -1.32 -15.34 20.83
CA PRO A 308 -1.69 -15.97 22.09
C PRO A 308 -1.54 -14.98 23.25
N LEU A 309 -2.41 -15.10 24.25
CA LEU A 309 -2.46 -14.27 25.45
C LEU A 309 -1.15 -14.38 26.25
N SER A 310 -0.15 -13.53 26.00
CA SER A 310 0.97 -13.33 26.92
C SER A 310 0.68 -12.15 27.86
N SER A 311 0.94 -12.36 29.14
CA SER A 311 0.50 -11.54 30.27
C SER A 311 1.30 -10.26 30.48
N GLU A 312 1.08 -9.22 29.68
CA GLU A 312 1.56 -7.85 29.98
C GLU A 312 0.52 -6.79 29.53
N CYS A 313 -0.29 -6.27 30.46
CA CYS A 313 -1.49 -5.46 30.15
C CYS A 313 -1.26 -4.13 29.42
N GLN A 314 -0.11 -3.46 29.57
CA GLN A 314 0.14 -2.17 28.91
C GLN A 314 0.72 -2.32 27.50
N ALA A 315 1.67 -3.25 27.31
CA ALA A 315 2.09 -3.67 25.98
C ALA A 315 0.89 -4.21 25.18
N ARG A 316 -0.12 -4.76 25.87
CA ARG A 316 -1.32 -5.33 25.26
C ARG A 316 -2.18 -4.33 24.48
N GLN A 317 -2.41 -3.15 25.03
CA GLN A 317 -3.30 -2.16 24.41
C GLN A 317 -2.68 -1.55 23.13
N SER A 318 -1.37 -1.28 23.14
CA SER A 318 -0.69 -0.64 22.00
C SER A 318 -0.54 -1.57 20.78
N TRP A 319 -0.36 -2.88 20.99
CA TRP A 319 -0.34 -3.82 19.86
C TRP A 319 -1.74 -4.07 19.30
N GLU A 320 -2.79 -4.11 20.14
CA GLU A 320 -4.17 -4.29 19.68
C GLU A 320 -4.60 -3.14 18.76
N ASP A 321 -4.27 -1.89 19.12
CA ASP A 321 -4.52 -0.73 18.24
C ASP A 321 -3.72 -0.81 16.93
N SER A 322 -2.45 -1.22 17.01
CA SER A 322 -1.61 -1.42 15.83
C SER A 322 -2.17 -2.52 14.91
N LEU A 323 -2.67 -3.61 15.49
CA LEU A 323 -3.26 -4.71 14.72
C LEU A 323 -4.55 -4.27 14.04
N ILE A 324 -5.44 -3.58 14.76
CA ILE A 324 -6.69 -3.06 14.17
C ILE A 324 -6.37 -2.10 13.01
N SER A 325 -5.37 -1.23 13.17
CA SER A 325 -4.93 -0.33 12.11
C SER A 325 -4.38 -1.10 10.91
N LEU A 326 -3.55 -2.14 11.12
CA LEU A 326 -3.06 -2.99 10.03
C LEU A 326 -4.22 -3.71 9.34
N GLN A 327 -5.14 -4.32 10.09
CA GLN A 327 -6.29 -5.04 9.54
C GLN A 327 -7.18 -4.12 8.69
N SER A 328 -7.43 -2.89 9.16
CA SER A 328 -8.16 -1.89 8.37
C SER A 328 -7.42 -1.55 7.07
N GLN A 329 -6.10 -1.31 7.11
CA GLN A 329 -5.31 -1.05 5.90
C GLN A 329 -5.31 -2.25 4.94
N MET A 330 -5.18 -3.46 5.46
CA MET A 330 -5.26 -4.69 4.67
C MET A 330 -6.64 -4.84 4.01
N LEU A 331 -7.73 -4.56 4.71
CA LEU A 331 -9.07 -4.60 4.11
C LEU A 331 -9.20 -3.54 3.00
N THR A 332 -8.71 -2.32 3.22
CA THR A 332 -8.72 -1.24 2.22
C THR A 332 -7.85 -1.57 0.99
N ALA A 333 -6.81 -2.37 1.13
CA ALA A 333 -5.97 -2.79 0.00
C ALA A 333 -6.63 -3.86 -0.89
N VAL A 334 -7.61 -4.64 -0.42
CA VAL A 334 -8.24 -5.69 -1.24
C VAL A 334 -8.96 -5.13 -2.49
N PRO A 335 -9.76 -4.05 -2.40
CA PRO A 335 -10.28 -3.38 -3.59
C PRO A 335 -9.20 -2.94 -4.59
N GLU A 336 -8.05 -2.44 -4.10
CA GLU A 336 -6.90 -2.05 -4.94
C GLU A 336 -6.29 -3.27 -5.66
N ILE A 337 -6.19 -4.42 -4.98
CA ILE A 337 -5.76 -5.69 -5.58
C ILE A 337 -6.71 -6.15 -6.69
N LEU A 338 -8.01 -5.90 -6.55
CA LEU A 338 -9.01 -6.23 -7.57
C LEU A 338 -9.10 -5.19 -8.70
N GLN A 339 -8.34 -4.10 -8.64
CA GLN A 339 -8.22 -3.10 -9.70
C GLN A 339 -7.19 -3.55 -10.75
N CYS A 340 -7.58 -4.52 -11.57
CA CYS A 340 -6.77 -5.03 -12.66
C CYS A 340 -7.60 -5.25 -13.94
N SER A 341 -6.92 -5.43 -15.09
CA SER A 341 -7.57 -5.63 -16.39
C SER A 341 -8.47 -6.86 -16.41
N ASP A 342 -7.99 -7.98 -15.87
CA ASP A 342 -8.71 -9.27 -15.82
C ASP A 342 -9.24 -9.54 -14.40
N ARG A 343 -10.02 -8.60 -13.87
CA ARG A 343 -10.65 -8.70 -12.55
C ARG A 343 -11.41 -10.01 -12.31
N PRO A 344 -12.20 -10.57 -13.26
CA PRO A 344 -12.96 -11.80 -13.01
C PRO A 344 -12.08 -13.01 -12.66
N VAL A 345 -10.89 -13.11 -13.27
CA VAL A 345 -9.95 -14.20 -12.99
C VAL A 345 -9.40 -14.06 -11.59
N LEU A 346 -9.00 -12.84 -11.19
CA LEU A 346 -8.49 -12.61 -9.84
C LEU A 346 -9.58 -12.80 -8.78
N GLN A 347 -10.82 -12.37 -9.04
CA GLN A 347 -11.98 -12.67 -8.20
C GLN A 347 -12.14 -14.19 -8.00
N ALA A 348 -12.01 -15.00 -9.05
CA ALA A 348 -12.07 -16.46 -8.94
C ALA A 348 -10.93 -17.03 -8.05
N VAL A 349 -9.72 -16.45 -8.13
CA VAL A 349 -8.62 -16.83 -7.22
C VAL A 349 -8.96 -16.50 -5.77
N PHE A 350 -9.54 -15.33 -5.49
CA PHE A 350 -10.01 -14.98 -4.14
C PHE A 350 -11.07 -15.97 -3.62
N LEU A 351 -12.06 -16.32 -4.44
CA LEU A 351 -13.11 -17.29 -4.09
C LEU A 351 -12.53 -18.69 -3.79
N ASN A 352 -11.54 -19.13 -4.57
CA ASN A 352 -10.85 -20.40 -4.36
C ASN A 352 -9.99 -20.43 -3.08
N ASN A 353 -9.67 -19.26 -2.53
CA ASN A 353 -8.97 -19.11 -1.24
C ASN A 353 -9.92 -18.87 -0.07
N ASN A 354 -11.22 -19.16 -0.21
CA ASN A 354 -12.22 -19.04 0.86
C ASN A 354 -12.25 -17.63 1.49
N CYS A 355 -12.09 -16.59 0.65
CA CYS A 355 -11.99 -15.21 1.11
C CYS A 355 -13.20 -14.79 1.97
N PHE A 356 -14.40 -15.28 1.67
CA PHE A 356 -15.61 -14.95 2.43
C PHE A 356 -15.57 -15.48 3.85
N GLU A 357 -15.12 -16.73 4.03
CA GLU A 357 -14.95 -17.38 5.32
C GLU A 357 -13.88 -16.65 6.16
N HIS A 358 -12.79 -16.21 5.52
CA HIS A 358 -11.76 -15.40 6.18
C HIS A 358 -12.27 -14.03 6.63
N ILE A 359 -13.09 -13.36 5.81
CA ILE A 359 -13.66 -12.05 6.14
C ILE A 359 -14.72 -12.18 7.25
N LEU A 360 -15.61 -13.18 7.17
CA LEU A 360 -16.60 -13.41 8.22
C LEU A 360 -15.96 -13.77 9.56
N ARG A 361 -14.91 -14.61 9.55
CA ARG A 361 -14.15 -14.95 10.75
C ARG A 361 -13.54 -13.70 11.38
N LEU A 362 -13.02 -12.77 10.57
CA LEU A 362 -12.49 -11.51 11.06
C LEU A 362 -13.57 -10.66 11.75
N ILE A 363 -14.76 -10.51 11.14
CA ILE A 363 -15.89 -9.79 11.76
C ILE A 363 -16.32 -10.45 13.08
N GLN A 364 -16.36 -11.77 13.13
CA GLN A 364 -16.71 -12.47 14.37
C GLN A 364 -15.66 -12.22 15.48
N ASN A 365 -14.37 -12.23 15.12
CA ASN A 365 -13.28 -12.01 16.04
C ASN A 365 -13.16 -10.54 16.49
N SER A 366 -13.55 -9.56 15.67
CA SER A 366 -13.48 -8.14 16.03
C SER A 366 -14.27 -7.81 17.31
N LYS A 367 -15.33 -8.58 17.60
CA LYS A 367 -16.09 -8.47 18.85
C LYS A 367 -15.27 -8.81 20.10
N LEU A 368 -14.39 -9.81 20.02
CA LEU A 368 -13.58 -10.27 21.16
C LEU A 368 -12.62 -9.17 21.65
N PHE A 369 -12.09 -8.38 20.71
CA PHE A 369 -11.26 -7.21 21.04
C PHE A 369 -12.07 -6.12 21.76
N GLN A 370 -13.34 -5.91 21.39
CA GLN A 370 -14.21 -4.96 22.11
C GLN A 370 -14.57 -5.44 23.52
N SER A 371 -14.85 -6.74 23.71
CA SER A 371 -15.18 -7.28 25.03
C SER A 371 -13.99 -7.21 25.99
N ASN A 372 -12.77 -7.42 25.51
CA ASN A 372 -11.56 -7.32 26.34
C ASN A 372 -11.22 -5.88 26.76
N ARG A 373 -11.68 -4.86 26.01
CA ARG A 373 -11.51 -3.44 26.40
C ARG A 373 -12.47 -2.94 27.46
N ARG A 374 -13.60 -3.64 27.70
CA ARG A 374 -14.65 -3.15 28.61
C ARG A 374 -14.44 -3.48 30.09
N GLU A 375 -13.35 -4.15 30.46
CA GLU A 375 -12.91 -4.30 31.85
C GLU A 375 -11.53 -3.60 31.97
N PRO A 376 -11.35 -2.48 32.72
CA PRO A 376 -12.10 -1.97 33.88
C PRO A 376 -12.42 -0.45 33.81
N GLU A 377 -13.69 -0.06 33.66
CA GLU A 377 -14.15 1.29 34.01
C GLU A 377 -15.34 1.18 34.98
N ARG A 378 -15.05 0.79 36.22
CA ARG A 378 -15.82 1.26 37.37
C ARG A 378 -14.91 2.23 38.12
N ASP A 379 -15.40 3.44 38.32
CA ASP A 379 -14.82 4.55 39.09
C ASP A 379 -13.79 5.46 38.41
N ILE A 380 -14.18 6.23 37.38
CA ILE A 380 -13.74 7.64 37.25
C ILE A 380 -14.91 8.49 36.74
N MET A 381 -15.79 8.88 37.66
CA MET A 381 -16.70 10.00 37.46
C MET A 381 -15.91 11.30 37.64
N CYS A 382 -15.11 11.70 36.64
CA CYS A 382 -14.55 13.05 36.52
C CYS A 382 -14.35 13.39 35.03
N ASP A 383 -14.79 14.58 34.64
CA ASP A 383 -14.51 15.30 33.39
C ASP A 383 -15.37 15.07 32.12
N LEU A 384 -16.63 14.67 32.27
CA LEU A 384 -17.65 14.85 31.21
C LEU A 384 -17.98 16.33 30.91
N THR A 385 -17.59 17.26 31.78
CA THR A 385 -17.89 18.70 31.64
C THR A 385 -16.92 19.43 30.72
N THR A 386 -15.72 18.90 30.46
CA THR A 386 -14.67 19.59 29.70
C THR A 386 -14.71 19.29 28.19
N CYS A 387 -15.36 18.19 27.78
CA CYS A 387 -15.46 17.76 26.38
C CYS A 387 -16.73 18.24 25.65
N LEU A 388 -17.62 19.00 26.30
CA LEU A 388 -18.90 19.43 25.75
C LEU A 388 -18.85 20.68 24.84
N LEU A 389 -17.66 21.13 24.40
CA LEU A 389 -17.52 22.39 23.66
C LEU A 389 -17.04 22.29 22.20
N THR A 390 -16.94 21.10 21.61
CA THR A 390 -16.61 20.94 20.18
C THR A 390 -17.48 19.87 19.52
N GLU A 391 -18.64 20.26 18.98
CA GLU A 391 -19.57 19.39 18.22
C GLU A 391 -18.93 18.75 16.96
N VAL A 392 -17.71 19.11 16.58
CA VAL A 392 -16.99 18.60 15.39
C VAL A 392 -16.14 17.35 15.69
N GLU A 393 -15.78 17.10 16.95
CA GLU A 393 -14.91 15.96 17.31
C GLU A 393 -15.67 14.69 17.69
N VAL A 394 -16.98 14.78 17.90
CA VAL A 394 -17.80 13.63 18.32
C VAL A 394 -17.93 12.58 17.21
N ASP A 395 -17.91 12.96 15.93
CA ASP A 395 -17.97 11.98 14.82
C ASP A 395 -16.64 11.25 14.57
N GLN A 396 -15.50 11.76 15.09
CA GLN A 396 -14.20 11.10 14.99
C GLN A 396 -13.86 10.24 16.21
N VAL A 397 -14.44 10.54 17.38
CA VAL A 397 -14.17 9.84 18.65
C VAL A 397 -14.95 8.52 18.79
N TRP A 398 -15.99 8.28 17.97
CA TRP A 398 -16.86 7.09 18.09
C TRP A 398 -16.53 5.93 17.14
N GLU A 399 -15.51 6.05 16.28
CA GLU A 399 -14.98 4.90 15.53
C GLU A 399 -14.18 3.98 16.47
N LYS A 400 -14.91 3.23 17.30
CA LYS A 400 -14.35 2.10 18.04
C LYS A 400 -13.81 1.10 17.01
N GLY A 401 -12.51 0.83 17.05
CA GLY A 401 -11.76 0.16 15.98
C GLY A 401 -12.33 -1.16 15.41
N ALA A 402 -13.17 -1.89 16.14
CA ALA A 402 -13.83 -3.10 15.62
C ALA A 402 -15.05 -2.83 14.74
N GLU A 403 -15.70 -1.68 14.88
CA GLU A 403 -16.71 -1.22 13.92
C GLU A 403 -16.05 -0.84 12.59
N SER A 404 -14.88 -0.19 12.65
CA SER A 404 -14.05 0.09 11.48
C SER A 404 -13.72 -1.19 10.72
N ILE A 405 -13.31 -2.28 11.40
CA ILE A 405 -13.07 -3.57 10.75
C ILE A 405 -14.33 -4.09 10.03
N THR A 406 -15.50 -4.00 10.67
CA THR A 406 -16.76 -4.50 10.09
C THR A 406 -17.16 -3.72 8.83
N ILE A 407 -17.03 -2.39 8.87
CA ILE A 407 -17.31 -1.49 7.74
C ILE A 407 -16.37 -1.81 6.56
N HIS A 408 -15.06 -1.84 6.81
CA HIS A 408 -14.09 -2.16 5.76
C HIS A 408 -14.30 -3.58 5.20
N ALA A 409 -14.64 -4.55 6.05
CA ALA A 409 -14.93 -5.93 5.64
C ALA A 409 -16.15 -6.01 4.70
N LEU A 410 -17.21 -5.25 4.95
CA LEU A 410 -18.35 -5.13 4.02
C LEU A 410 -17.95 -4.49 2.70
N GLY A 411 -17.09 -3.48 2.72
CA GLY A 411 -16.49 -2.90 1.51
C GLY A 411 -15.73 -3.95 0.70
N VAL A 412 -14.95 -4.82 1.35
CA VAL A 412 -14.26 -5.93 0.69
C VAL A 412 -15.24 -6.95 0.10
N LEU A 413 -16.26 -7.37 0.84
CA LEU A 413 -17.29 -8.28 0.34
C LEU A 413 -17.97 -7.70 -0.91
N THR A 414 -18.29 -6.40 -0.87
CA THR A 414 -18.86 -5.67 -2.02
C THR A 414 -17.89 -5.66 -3.20
N ALA A 415 -16.61 -5.35 -2.99
CA ALA A 415 -15.61 -5.35 -4.05
C ALA A 415 -15.43 -6.73 -4.69
N ILE A 416 -15.41 -7.80 -3.90
CA ILE A 416 -15.29 -9.18 -4.42
C ILE A 416 -16.52 -9.56 -5.25
N MET A 417 -17.73 -9.19 -4.80
CA MET A 417 -18.99 -9.52 -5.49
C MET A 417 -19.32 -8.59 -6.68
N SER A 418 -18.72 -7.40 -6.72
CA SER A 418 -19.03 -6.38 -7.72
C SER A 418 -18.84 -6.90 -9.14
N ASN A 419 -19.87 -6.69 -9.98
CA ASN A 419 -19.97 -7.14 -11.36
C ASN A 419 -19.72 -8.65 -11.57
N SER A 420 -19.91 -9.48 -10.53
CA SER A 420 -19.66 -10.92 -10.58
C SER A 420 -20.86 -11.74 -10.08
N PRO A 421 -21.74 -12.20 -10.99
CA PRO A 421 -22.85 -13.08 -10.63
C PRO A 421 -22.40 -14.37 -9.94
N SER A 422 -21.30 -14.96 -10.40
CA SER A 422 -20.73 -16.18 -9.82
C SER A 422 -20.27 -15.97 -8.38
N ALA A 423 -19.66 -14.83 -8.04
CA ALA A 423 -19.25 -14.53 -6.68
C ALA A 423 -20.46 -14.40 -5.73
N LYS A 424 -21.57 -13.82 -6.20
CA LYS A 424 -22.81 -13.69 -5.42
C LYS A 424 -23.46 -15.03 -5.15
N GLU A 425 -23.52 -15.92 -6.13
CA GLU A 425 -24.07 -17.27 -5.93
C GLU A 425 -23.18 -18.09 -4.98
N VAL A 426 -21.85 -18.03 -5.13
CA VAL A 426 -20.93 -18.68 -4.18
C VAL A 426 -21.10 -18.13 -2.77
N PHE A 427 -21.25 -16.81 -2.61
CA PHE A 427 -21.52 -16.20 -1.30
C PHE A 427 -22.83 -16.71 -0.71
N LYS A 428 -23.89 -16.77 -1.52
CA LYS A 428 -25.22 -17.25 -1.12
C LYS A 428 -25.23 -18.73 -0.73
N GLU A 429 -24.50 -19.58 -1.44
CA GLU A 429 -24.42 -21.02 -1.18
C GLU A 429 -23.54 -21.36 0.03
N ARG A 430 -22.38 -20.69 0.19
CA ARG A 430 -21.40 -21.03 1.23
C ARG A 430 -21.66 -20.35 2.57
N ILE A 431 -22.09 -19.09 2.53
CA ILE A 431 -22.29 -18.25 3.73
C ILE A 431 -23.78 -17.94 3.90
N GLY A 432 -24.38 -17.32 2.87
CA GLY A 432 -25.75 -16.84 2.92
C GLY A 432 -25.89 -15.48 3.62
N TYR A 433 -26.81 -14.65 3.11
CA TYR A 433 -27.07 -13.32 3.66
C TYR A 433 -27.69 -13.34 5.07
N SER A 434 -28.39 -14.41 5.44
CA SER A 434 -28.90 -14.60 6.80
C SER A 434 -27.76 -14.75 7.81
N GLN A 435 -26.74 -15.56 7.51
CA GLN A 435 -25.59 -15.71 8.38
C GLN A 435 -24.81 -14.41 8.51
N LEU A 436 -24.62 -13.67 7.40
CA LEU A 436 -24.03 -12.33 7.44
C LEU A 436 -24.82 -11.41 8.38
N PHE A 437 -26.14 -11.39 8.27
CA PHE A 437 -27.00 -10.58 9.12
C PHE A 437 -26.88 -10.95 10.61
N ASP A 438 -26.88 -12.24 10.94
CA ASP A 438 -26.70 -12.70 12.32
C ASP A 438 -25.34 -12.27 12.89
N VAL A 439 -24.28 -12.37 12.08
CA VAL A 439 -22.93 -11.92 12.46
C VAL A 439 -22.91 -10.41 12.69
N LEU A 440 -23.49 -9.61 11.80
CA LEU A 440 -23.58 -8.15 11.94
C LEU A 440 -24.39 -7.76 13.18
N LYS A 441 -25.56 -8.39 13.40
CA LYS A 441 -26.39 -8.16 14.58
C LYS A 441 -25.67 -8.53 15.88
N SER A 442 -24.80 -9.54 15.83
CA SER A 442 -23.99 -9.93 16.99
C SER A 442 -22.95 -8.87 17.39
N GLN A 443 -22.56 -7.95 16.50
CA GLN A 443 -21.60 -6.87 16.79
C GLN A 443 -22.20 -5.73 17.62
N GLY A 444 -23.52 -5.58 17.64
CA GLY A 444 -24.22 -4.54 18.41
C GLY A 444 -25.28 -3.80 17.60
N GLN A 445 -25.62 -2.59 18.06
CA GLN A 445 -26.52 -1.71 17.30
C GLN A 445 -25.82 -1.20 16.04
N PRO A 446 -26.52 -1.14 14.90
CA PRO A 446 -25.95 -0.63 13.66
C PRO A 446 -25.68 0.86 13.78
N THR A 447 -24.63 1.31 13.10
CA THR A 447 -24.34 2.73 12.92
C THR A 447 -24.74 3.19 11.53
N LYS A 448 -24.77 4.51 11.33
CA LYS A 448 -25.02 5.11 10.02
C LYS A 448 -24.09 4.56 8.95
N ARG A 449 -22.78 4.47 9.22
CA ARG A 449 -21.77 4.01 8.26
C ARG A 449 -21.98 2.54 7.88
N LEU A 450 -22.28 1.69 8.85
CA LEU A 450 -22.59 0.29 8.58
C LEU A 450 -23.79 0.12 7.63
N LEU A 451 -24.86 0.89 7.88
CA LEU A 451 -26.06 0.90 7.04
C LEU A 451 -25.77 1.48 5.65
N GLN A 452 -24.90 2.47 5.53
CA GLN A 452 -24.42 3.00 4.25
C GLN A 452 -23.64 1.96 3.45
N GLU A 453 -22.77 1.17 4.08
CA GLU A 453 -22.05 0.10 3.38
C GLU A 453 -22.97 -1.02 2.89
N LEU A 454 -24.03 -1.34 3.63
CA LEU A 454 -25.07 -2.27 3.14
C LEU A 454 -25.82 -1.71 1.93
N MET A 455 -26.08 -0.39 1.91
CA MET A 455 -26.64 0.28 0.73
C MET A 455 -25.65 0.29 -0.44
N ASN A 456 -24.36 0.57 -0.18
CA ASN A 456 -23.32 0.51 -1.20
C ASN A 456 -23.20 -0.92 -1.78
N MET A 457 -23.35 -1.95 -0.94
CA MET A 457 -23.39 -3.35 -1.38
C MET A 457 -24.57 -3.66 -2.29
N ALA A 458 -25.73 -3.03 -2.07
CA ALA A 458 -26.91 -3.22 -2.90
C ALA A 458 -26.75 -2.62 -4.31
N VAL A 459 -26.05 -1.49 -4.39
CA VAL A 459 -25.84 -0.71 -5.63
C VAL A 459 -24.54 -1.10 -6.34
N GLU A 460 -23.61 -1.74 -5.62
CA GLU A 460 -22.22 -1.98 -6.06
C GLU A 460 -21.44 -0.70 -6.40
N GLY A 461 -21.67 0.33 -5.60
CA GLY A 461 -21.07 1.65 -5.75
C GLY A 461 -21.59 2.61 -4.69
N GLU A 462 -21.35 3.91 -4.87
CA GLU A 462 -21.83 4.90 -3.91
C GLU A 462 -23.36 5.02 -3.93
N HIS A 463 -24.00 4.79 -2.78
CA HIS A 463 -25.46 4.88 -2.61
C HIS A 463 -26.04 6.28 -2.92
N ALA A 464 -25.24 7.34 -2.94
CA ALA A 464 -25.69 8.66 -3.39
C ALA A 464 -26.12 8.66 -4.88
N HIS A 465 -25.58 7.72 -5.67
CA HIS A 465 -25.80 7.61 -7.11
C HIS A 465 -26.78 6.47 -7.48
N VAL A 466 -27.61 6.00 -6.53
CA VAL A 466 -28.62 4.94 -6.74
C VAL A 466 -29.46 5.18 -8.00
N HIS A 467 -29.85 6.43 -8.27
CA HIS A 467 -30.66 6.79 -9.43
C HIS A 467 -29.97 6.57 -10.78
N HIS A 468 -28.63 6.49 -10.80
CA HIS A 468 -27.83 6.28 -12.00
C HIS A 468 -27.28 4.85 -12.13
N LEU A 469 -26.96 4.19 -11.01
CA LEU A 469 -26.34 2.86 -11.00
C LEU A 469 -27.35 1.71 -11.02
N GLY A 470 -28.56 1.91 -10.47
CA GLY A 470 -29.55 0.83 -10.31
C GLY A 470 -29.22 -0.14 -9.18
N ILE A 471 -30.07 -1.15 -8.96
CA ILE A 471 -29.85 -2.19 -7.94
C ILE A 471 -29.17 -3.38 -8.60
N SER A 472 -27.96 -3.72 -8.13
CA SER A 472 -27.19 -4.87 -8.62
C SER A 472 -27.25 -6.06 -7.66
N ASN A 473 -27.56 -5.82 -6.39
CA ASN A 473 -27.75 -6.84 -5.36
C ASN A 473 -28.97 -6.50 -4.49
N ASP A 474 -30.01 -7.31 -4.55
CA ASP A 474 -31.27 -7.09 -3.85
C ASP A 474 -31.22 -7.56 -2.38
N GLN A 475 -30.37 -8.52 -2.05
CA GLN A 475 -30.32 -9.15 -0.73
C GLN A 475 -29.95 -8.19 0.42
N PRO A 476 -28.99 -7.26 0.30
CA PRO A 476 -28.70 -6.29 1.35
C PRO A 476 -29.91 -5.39 1.69
N LEU A 477 -30.79 -5.11 0.73
CA LEU A 477 -32.01 -4.33 0.98
C LEU A 477 -32.99 -5.10 1.89
N LEU A 478 -33.06 -6.43 1.72
CA LEU A 478 -33.86 -7.28 2.60
C LEU A 478 -33.31 -7.28 4.03
N LEU A 479 -31.98 -7.25 4.21
CA LEU A 479 -31.35 -7.15 5.52
C LEU A 479 -31.70 -5.81 6.20
N LEU A 480 -31.67 -4.71 5.45
CA LEU A 480 -32.05 -3.39 5.96
C LEU A 480 -33.53 -3.33 6.37
N LEU A 481 -34.42 -3.94 5.58
CA LEU A 481 -35.85 -4.07 5.92
C LEU A 481 -36.06 -4.86 7.21
N GLN A 482 -35.30 -5.95 7.41
CA GLN A 482 -35.34 -6.74 8.64
C GLN A 482 -34.79 -5.97 9.85
N TRP A 483 -33.87 -5.03 9.65
CA TRP A 483 -33.29 -4.22 10.74
C TRP A 483 -34.18 -3.05 11.19
N LEU A 484 -35.06 -2.54 10.31
CA LEU A 484 -35.93 -1.39 10.61
C LEU A 484 -36.71 -1.45 11.94
N PRO A 485 -37.32 -2.58 12.35
CA PRO A 485 -38.04 -2.67 13.62
C PRO A 485 -37.12 -2.52 14.84
N ASP A 486 -35.90 -3.07 14.75
CA ASP A 486 -34.91 -3.07 15.83
C ASP A 486 -34.24 -1.70 16.00
N LEU A 487 -34.36 -0.80 15.00
CA LEU A 487 -33.90 0.60 15.04
C LEU A 487 -34.83 1.55 15.81
N SER A 488 -35.90 1.05 16.43
CA SER A 488 -36.89 1.88 17.13
C SER A 488 -36.30 2.77 18.24
N GLY A 489 -35.15 2.41 18.81
CA GLY A 489 -34.39 3.23 19.76
C GLY A 489 -33.60 4.40 19.14
N GLN A 490 -33.41 4.42 17.82
CA GLN A 490 -32.64 5.41 17.06
C GLN A 490 -33.48 5.97 15.90
N ARG A 491 -34.46 6.82 16.24
CA ARG A 491 -35.49 7.30 15.30
C ARG A 491 -34.92 7.98 14.05
N ASP A 492 -33.82 8.72 14.17
CA ASP A 492 -33.19 9.40 13.05
C ASP A 492 -32.58 8.41 12.03
N LEU A 493 -31.94 7.34 12.53
CA LEU A 493 -31.39 6.27 11.68
C LEU A 493 -32.51 5.45 11.04
N GLN A 494 -33.59 5.17 11.79
CA GLN A 494 -34.75 4.48 11.26
C GLN A 494 -35.40 5.26 10.10
N LEU A 495 -35.57 6.58 10.24
CA LEU A 495 -36.10 7.45 9.19
C LEU A 495 -35.16 7.50 7.98
N LEU A 496 -33.86 7.61 8.20
CA LEU A 496 -32.84 7.63 7.15
C LEU A 496 -32.88 6.37 6.29
N VAL A 497 -32.89 5.18 6.91
CA VAL A 497 -32.96 3.91 6.19
C VAL A 497 -34.29 3.77 5.44
N ALA A 498 -35.40 4.17 6.06
CA ALA A 498 -36.71 4.15 5.41
C ALA A 498 -36.74 5.07 4.17
N GLN A 499 -36.12 6.25 4.23
CA GLN A 499 -35.99 7.16 3.10
C GLN A 499 -35.14 6.57 1.98
N TRP A 500 -34.00 5.94 2.31
CA TRP A 500 -33.16 5.26 1.31
C TRP A 500 -33.90 4.13 0.60
N LEU A 501 -34.58 3.26 1.35
CA LEU A 501 -35.37 2.18 0.79
C LEU A 501 -36.52 2.71 -0.09
N ALA A 502 -37.20 3.78 0.35
CA ALA A 502 -38.24 4.42 -0.45
C ALA A 502 -37.68 5.02 -1.76
N ALA A 503 -36.51 5.66 -1.73
CA ALA A 503 -35.88 6.23 -2.92
C ALA A 503 -35.51 5.15 -3.96
N VAL A 504 -35.00 4.00 -3.50
CA VAL A 504 -34.69 2.83 -4.34
C VAL A 504 -35.97 2.26 -4.99
N CYS A 505 -37.04 2.14 -4.21
CA CYS A 505 -38.34 1.65 -4.72
C CYS A 505 -38.98 2.65 -5.71
N GLY A 506 -38.88 3.96 -5.45
CA GLY A 506 -39.44 5.02 -6.29
C GLY A 506 -38.70 5.21 -7.62
N GLY A 507 -37.38 5.02 -7.65
CA GLY A 507 -36.58 5.09 -8.88
C GLY A 507 -36.84 3.94 -9.88
N SER A 508 -37.34 2.81 -9.39
CA SER A 508 -37.67 1.64 -10.22
C SER A 508 -38.97 1.82 -11.04
N LEU A 509 -39.84 2.74 -10.61
CA LEU A 509 -41.13 3.04 -11.25
C LEU A 509 -41.00 4.07 -12.39
N SER A 510 -39.97 4.91 -12.41
CA SER A 510 -39.77 5.92 -13.46
C SER A 510 -39.13 5.36 -14.74
N VAL A 511 -38.39 4.25 -14.64
CA VAL A 511 -37.76 3.57 -15.79
C VAL A 511 -38.78 2.73 -16.60
N SER A 512 -39.94 2.41 -16.03
CA SER A 512 -40.97 1.59 -16.69
C SER A 512 -41.84 2.35 -17.71
N TYR A 513 -41.73 3.68 -17.80
CA TYR A 513 -42.57 4.50 -18.70
C TYR A 513 -41.85 5.05 -19.96
N SER A 514 -40.55 4.79 -20.17
CA SER A 514 -39.80 5.43 -21.27
C SER A 514 -38.87 4.54 -22.10
N GLY A 515 -39.08 3.22 -22.16
CA GLY A 515 -38.19 2.36 -22.95
C GLY A 515 -38.70 0.95 -23.28
N CYS A 516 -39.84 0.84 -23.97
CA CYS A 516 -40.18 -0.42 -24.65
C CYS A 516 -39.41 -0.48 -25.98
N GLY A 517 -38.18 -1.02 -25.94
CA GLY A 517 -37.31 -1.11 -27.09
C GLY A 517 -36.08 -1.98 -26.84
N SER A 518 -36.29 -3.30 -26.79
CA SER A 518 -35.31 -4.35 -27.05
C SER A 518 -33.99 -4.35 -26.25
N ARG A 519 -33.91 -5.18 -25.21
CA ARG A 519 -32.86 -6.22 -25.02
C ARG A 519 -33.22 -7.10 -23.81
N HIS A 520 -33.16 -8.42 -24.01
CA HIS A 520 -33.38 -9.44 -22.99
C HIS A 520 -32.33 -9.36 -21.85
N GLY A 521 -32.79 -9.47 -20.60
CA GLY A 521 -31.93 -9.64 -19.42
C GLY A 521 -32.55 -9.16 -18.10
N GLY A 522 -33.60 -9.85 -17.62
CA GLY A 522 -34.05 -9.95 -16.22
C GLY A 522 -34.03 -8.72 -15.29
N CYS A 523 -35.07 -7.89 -15.32
CA CYS A 523 -35.44 -7.05 -14.16
C CYS A 523 -36.31 -7.86 -13.20
N SER A 524 -35.77 -8.26 -12.04
CA SER A 524 -36.52 -9.00 -11.00
C SER A 524 -36.54 -8.29 -9.63
N ALA A 525 -36.45 -6.95 -9.60
CA ALA A 525 -36.59 -6.20 -8.34
C ALA A 525 -38.05 -6.05 -7.87
N ALA A 526 -39.02 -6.06 -8.80
CA ALA A 526 -40.45 -5.97 -8.46
C ALA A 526 -41.02 -7.23 -7.79
N GLY A 527 -40.32 -8.37 -7.89
CA GLY A 527 -40.73 -9.64 -7.26
C GLY A 527 -40.32 -9.77 -5.79
N ALA A 528 -39.28 -9.05 -5.34
CA ALA A 528 -38.72 -9.17 -3.99
C ALA A 528 -39.58 -8.47 -2.90
N PHE A 529 -40.53 -7.62 -3.29
CA PHE A 529 -41.40 -6.88 -2.38
C PHE A 529 -42.78 -7.51 -2.14
N ARG A 530 -43.01 -8.76 -2.55
CA ARG A 530 -44.18 -9.51 -2.06
C ARG A 530 -43.93 -9.95 -0.62
N ALA A 531 -44.59 -9.27 0.30
CA ALA A 531 -44.60 -9.59 1.72
C ALA A 531 -44.88 -11.10 1.94
N PRO A 532 -44.15 -11.78 2.84
CA PRO A 532 -44.52 -13.13 3.25
C PRO A 532 -45.90 -13.08 3.93
N GLU A 533 -46.82 -13.95 3.50
CA GLU A 533 -48.23 -14.03 3.94
C GLU A 533 -48.42 -14.38 5.44
N SER A 534 -47.36 -14.37 6.26
CA SER A 534 -47.38 -14.74 7.67
C SER A 534 -47.24 -13.58 8.67
N TRP A 535 -47.22 -12.32 8.21
CA TRP A 535 -47.02 -11.13 9.06
C TRP A 535 -48.30 -10.32 9.37
N THR A 536 -49.49 -10.90 9.17
CA THR A 536 -50.73 -10.11 9.22
C THR A 536 -51.22 -9.67 10.61
N ASP A 537 -50.73 -10.20 11.73
CA ASP A 537 -51.45 -9.98 13.02
C ASP A 537 -50.69 -9.36 14.19
N SER A 538 -49.45 -8.88 14.04
CA SER A 538 -48.76 -8.26 15.19
C SER A 538 -47.60 -7.36 14.81
N VAL A 539 -47.88 -6.12 14.40
CA VAL A 539 -47.12 -4.88 14.74
C VAL A 539 -47.83 -3.73 14.01
N GLN A 540 -48.74 -3.03 14.70
CA GLN A 540 -49.19 -1.70 14.28
C GLN A 540 -48.14 -0.69 14.72
N THR A 541 -47.20 -0.36 13.83
CA THR A 541 -46.36 0.86 13.97
C THR A 541 -46.76 1.89 12.91
N PRO A 542 -46.76 3.20 13.22
CA PRO A 542 -47.36 4.22 12.34
C PRO A 542 -46.59 4.45 11.03
N CYS A 543 -45.34 4.00 10.92
CA CYS A 543 -44.51 4.21 9.73
C CYS A 543 -44.95 3.39 8.50
N TRP A 544 -45.62 2.26 8.69
CA TRP A 544 -46.10 1.42 7.58
C TRP A 544 -47.36 1.95 6.89
N ALA A 545 -48.13 2.83 7.56
CA ALA A 545 -49.34 3.41 6.97
C ALA A 545 -49.03 4.35 5.79
N SER A 546 -47.84 4.97 5.76
CA SER A 546 -47.46 5.87 4.67
C SER A 546 -46.91 5.17 3.42
N CYS A 547 -46.54 3.89 3.51
CA CYS A 547 -46.14 3.10 2.33
C CYS A 547 -47.30 2.34 1.69
N ARG A 548 -48.42 2.11 2.40
CA ARG A 548 -49.62 1.45 1.82
C ARG A 548 -50.42 2.34 0.87
N SER A 549 -50.19 3.66 0.86
CA SER A 549 -50.95 4.59 0.01
C SER A 549 -50.42 4.72 -1.43
N TRP A 550 -49.44 3.90 -1.83
CA TRP A 550 -48.76 3.99 -3.13
C TRP A 550 -48.74 2.65 -3.89
N ALA A 551 -49.88 1.96 -3.94
CA ALA A 551 -50.13 0.91 -4.94
C ALA A 551 -51.51 1.17 -5.57
N PRO A 552 -51.66 1.12 -6.91
CA PRO A 552 -52.97 1.21 -7.54
C PRO A 552 -53.88 0.03 -7.17
#